data_AF-A0A7V7D7B3-F1
#
_entry.id   AF-A0A7V7D7B3-F1
#
_cell.length_a   1.000
_cell.length_b   1.000
_cell.length_c   1.000
_cell.angle_alpha   90.00
_cell.angle_beta   90.00
_cell.angle_gamma   90.00
#
_symmetry.space_group_name_H-M   'P 1'
#
loop_
_entity.id
_entity.type
_entity.pdbx_description
1 polymer ?
#
loop_
_entity_poly.entity_id
_entity_poly.type
_entity_poly.pdbx_seq_one_letter_code
_entity_poly.pdbx_strand_id
1 'polypeptide(L)'
;MVRKALALAAIVAAFSFCCQAQADQIDVNWDGGGNYNDWDEANNWDPNVVPNNGTDTYAVTINAGTGEVHVGLRQRSTIDQLDCYGEVDLVMGPHDWQNEPVELILVEPNGLTNYGDLEIDELEIIGIVTNWAMLELWEVEIDGDLYNLAGAVIVAESENDVEGDLQNDGTLIIIHASDLLVDRNIRNTELIQLFDGECASYEIFDNNSTGVIKGFGVLFAEQLLHNKGEIYAYGGSLAVASEGGLINDGVLGNHPLSSLHIKPTADVNNNGTIKVNAGGVAFDCNLSNEPNATISLLGGILAATSITQAADANFAGFGGISVEDEILIESGAKIQLTGPTNIVGDVEIGENATLEISDGTTLITGQTTCNNGTIHMIGGRVICQGGFTNNDCNIIWEPGIYTNMADFNLDGTVNFKDFADFANTWLWRANWY
;
A
#
# COMPACT_ATOMS: atom_id res chain seq x y z
N MET A 1 -65.00 -35.86 22.40
CA MET A 1 -64.86 -34.40 22.27
C MET A 1 -63.43 -33.96 21.87
N VAL A 2 -62.37 -34.63 22.31
CA VAL A 2 -60.96 -34.23 22.04
C VAL A 2 -60.54 -34.26 20.56
N ARG A 3 -61.05 -35.19 19.74
CA ARG A 3 -60.69 -35.27 18.29
C ARG A 3 -61.24 -34.13 17.42
N LYS A 4 -62.33 -33.46 17.82
CA LYS A 4 -62.87 -32.32 17.08
C LYS A 4 -62.14 -31.01 17.41
N ALA A 5 -61.60 -30.90 18.63
CA ALA A 5 -60.79 -29.75 19.03
C ALA A 5 -59.40 -29.75 18.35
N LEU A 6 -58.80 -30.94 18.17
CA LEU A 6 -57.51 -31.07 17.47
C LEU A 6 -57.59 -30.77 15.97
N ALA A 7 -58.68 -31.14 15.30
CA ALA A 7 -58.89 -30.81 13.89
C ALA A 7 -59.10 -29.30 13.66
N LEU A 8 -59.78 -28.61 14.59
CA LEU A 8 -59.97 -27.17 14.49
C LEU A 8 -58.68 -26.38 14.77
N ALA A 9 -57.87 -26.82 15.74
CA ALA A 9 -56.58 -26.20 16.04
C ALA A 9 -55.56 -26.37 14.90
N ALA A 10 -55.56 -27.51 14.20
CA ALA A 10 -54.70 -27.73 13.04
C ALA A 10 -55.10 -26.88 11.82
N ILE A 11 -56.40 -26.62 11.62
CA ILE A 11 -56.89 -25.74 10.55
C ILE A 11 -56.58 -24.27 10.85
N VAL A 12 -56.73 -23.83 12.11
CA VAL A 12 -56.36 -22.46 12.50
C VAL A 12 -54.85 -22.25 12.41
N ALA A 13 -54.03 -23.21 12.84
CA ALA A 13 -52.58 -23.12 12.66
C ALA A 13 -52.15 -23.13 11.18
N ALA A 14 -52.78 -23.95 10.34
CA ALA A 14 -52.49 -23.97 8.90
C ALA A 14 -52.92 -22.68 8.19
N PHE A 15 -54.00 -22.01 8.61
CA PHE A 15 -54.42 -20.72 8.03
C PHE A 15 -53.64 -19.52 8.58
N SER A 16 -53.19 -19.57 9.84
CA SER A 16 -52.36 -18.51 10.43
C SER A 16 -50.93 -18.47 9.88
N PHE A 17 -50.43 -19.57 9.31
CA PHE A 17 -49.10 -19.63 8.69
C PHE A 17 -49.10 -19.29 7.18
N CYS A 18 -50.25 -19.16 6.52
CA CYS A 18 -50.32 -18.95 5.07
C CYS A 18 -50.61 -17.50 4.64
N CYS A 19 -50.74 -16.56 5.58
CA CYS A 19 -51.00 -15.15 5.28
C CYS A 19 -50.06 -14.23 6.05
N GLN A 20 -48.74 -14.48 5.97
CA GLN A 20 -47.83 -13.36 6.15
C GLN A 20 -48.04 -12.47 4.92
N ALA A 21 -48.66 -11.31 5.11
CA ALA A 21 -48.68 -10.28 4.09
C ALA A 21 -47.21 -9.97 3.78
N GLN A 22 -46.77 -10.31 2.57
CA GLN A 22 -45.46 -9.88 2.11
C GLN A 22 -45.55 -8.37 1.95
N ALA A 23 -44.54 -7.64 2.42
CA ALA A 23 -44.40 -6.22 2.13
C ALA A 23 -44.39 -6.06 0.60
N ASP A 24 -45.19 -5.13 0.08
CA ASP A 24 -45.12 -4.81 -1.34
C ASP A 24 -43.82 -4.00 -1.56
N GLN A 25 -43.01 -4.41 -2.53
CA GLN A 25 -41.85 -3.63 -2.97
C GLN A 25 -42.35 -2.53 -3.91
N ILE A 26 -42.01 -1.28 -3.58
CA ILE A 26 -42.40 -0.09 -4.33
C ILE A 26 -41.16 0.47 -4.99
N ASP A 27 -41.17 0.53 -6.32
CA ASP A 27 -40.15 1.25 -7.09
C ASP A 27 -40.45 2.76 -7.02
N VAL A 28 -39.48 3.55 -6.57
CA VAL A 28 -39.62 5.01 -6.43
C VAL A 28 -38.46 5.70 -7.13
N ASN A 29 -38.78 6.69 -7.97
CA ASN A 29 -37.81 7.45 -8.73
C ASN A 29 -37.75 8.88 -8.23
N TRP A 30 -36.55 9.45 -8.08
CA TRP A 30 -36.41 10.87 -7.84
C TRP A 30 -36.74 11.66 -9.10
N ASP A 31 -37.71 12.56 -9.00
CA ASP A 31 -38.11 13.46 -10.09
C ASP A 31 -37.84 14.95 -9.79
N GLY A 32 -37.47 15.27 -8.54
CA GLY A 32 -37.17 16.62 -8.08
C GLY A 32 -38.36 17.59 -8.19
N GLY A 33 -39.60 17.08 -8.21
CA GLY A 33 -40.82 17.87 -8.45
C GLY A 33 -41.24 18.81 -7.30
N GLY A 34 -40.67 18.66 -6.11
CA GLY A 34 -40.94 19.43 -4.90
C GLY A 34 -40.07 20.69 -4.76
N ASN A 35 -40.04 21.28 -3.56
CA ASN A 35 -39.13 22.40 -3.28
C ASN A 35 -37.92 21.85 -2.48
N TYR A 36 -36.74 22.44 -2.67
CA TYR A 36 -35.58 22.27 -1.79
C TYR A 36 -34.83 20.93 -1.77
N ASN A 37 -34.84 20.12 -2.85
CA ASN A 37 -33.96 18.95 -2.98
C ASN A 37 -34.01 17.99 -1.76
N ASP A 38 -35.15 17.94 -1.06
CA ASP A 38 -35.29 17.31 0.26
C ASP A 38 -35.83 15.88 0.13
N TRP A 39 -35.10 14.89 0.66
CA TRP A 39 -35.50 13.48 0.66
C TRP A 39 -36.90 13.28 1.26
N ASP A 40 -37.25 14.06 2.29
CA ASP A 40 -38.49 13.89 3.05
C ASP A 40 -39.73 14.51 2.38
N GLU A 41 -39.55 15.21 1.24
CA GLU A 41 -40.68 15.77 0.49
C GLU A 41 -41.22 14.77 -0.53
N ALA A 42 -42.40 14.20 -0.26
CA ALA A 42 -43.08 13.25 -1.15
C ALA A 42 -43.26 13.75 -2.60
N ASN A 43 -43.24 15.06 -2.85
CA ASN A 43 -43.36 15.61 -4.20
C ASN A 43 -42.06 15.56 -5.03
N ASN A 44 -40.93 15.16 -4.43
CA ASN A 44 -39.66 14.90 -5.13
C ASN A 44 -39.55 13.48 -5.68
N TRP A 45 -40.59 12.66 -5.47
CA TRP A 45 -40.61 11.24 -5.77
C TRP A 45 -41.77 10.89 -6.71
N ASP A 46 -41.52 9.96 -7.63
CA ASP A 46 -42.54 9.31 -8.46
C ASP A 46 -42.57 7.79 -8.17
N PRO A 47 -43.67 7.24 -7.61
CA PRO A 47 -44.88 7.96 -7.18
C PRO A 47 -44.61 8.84 -5.95
N ASN A 48 -45.46 9.86 -5.71
CA ASN A 48 -45.32 10.83 -4.60
C ASN A 48 -45.41 10.21 -3.19
N VAL A 49 -44.41 9.43 -2.82
CA VAL A 49 -44.25 8.66 -1.60
C VAL A 49 -42.79 8.78 -1.19
N VAL A 50 -42.55 9.14 0.07
CA VAL A 50 -41.18 9.20 0.61
C VAL A 50 -40.67 7.78 0.83
N PRO A 51 -39.55 7.37 0.21
CA PRO A 51 -38.92 6.08 0.47
C PRO A 51 -38.43 6.02 1.92
N ASN A 52 -39.13 5.25 2.74
CA ASN A 52 -38.72 4.92 4.10
C ASN A 52 -39.47 3.67 4.58
N ASN A 53 -38.74 2.56 4.70
CA ASN A 53 -39.22 1.23 5.02
C ASN A 53 -40.05 1.26 6.32
N GLY A 54 -41.21 0.61 6.25
CA GLY A 54 -42.14 0.52 7.36
C GLY A 54 -43.00 -0.73 7.22
N THR A 55 -44.18 -0.59 6.62
CA THR A 55 -44.98 -1.73 6.15
C THR A 55 -44.54 -2.24 4.79
N ASP A 56 -44.02 -1.34 3.96
CA ASP A 56 -43.60 -1.57 2.58
C ASP A 56 -42.07 -1.50 2.48
N THR A 57 -41.54 -2.00 1.38
CA THR A 57 -40.11 -1.98 1.01
C THR A 57 -39.90 -1.09 -0.21
N TYR A 58 -38.73 -0.46 -0.31
CA TYR A 58 -38.49 0.57 -1.34
C TYR A 58 -37.22 0.31 -2.15
N ALA A 59 -37.38 0.19 -3.46
CA ALA A 59 -36.29 0.22 -4.43
C ALA A 59 -36.20 1.64 -5.01
N VAL A 60 -35.13 2.36 -4.69
CA VAL A 60 -34.98 3.78 -5.04
C VAL A 60 -34.07 3.94 -6.25
N THR A 61 -34.44 4.84 -7.15
CA THR A 61 -33.57 5.28 -8.26
C THR A 61 -33.47 6.79 -8.29
N ILE A 62 -32.25 7.31 -8.33
CA ILE A 62 -31.96 8.73 -8.59
C ILE A 62 -31.27 8.81 -9.94
N ASN A 63 -31.86 9.56 -10.88
CA ASN A 63 -31.31 9.70 -12.23
C ASN A 63 -31.26 11.17 -12.65
N ALA A 64 -30.06 11.73 -12.70
CA ALA A 64 -29.83 13.12 -13.06
C ALA A 64 -29.91 13.40 -14.58
N GLY A 65 -29.95 12.35 -15.40
CA GLY A 65 -30.04 12.46 -16.85
C GLY A 65 -28.83 13.17 -17.47
N THR A 66 -28.98 14.46 -17.79
CA THR A 66 -27.89 15.29 -18.36
C THR A 66 -27.53 16.49 -17.48
N GLY A 67 -28.10 16.59 -16.29
CA GLY A 67 -27.77 17.61 -15.31
C GLY A 67 -27.25 16.96 -14.03
N GLU A 68 -27.23 17.80 -12.99
CA GLU A 68 -26.83 17.50 -11.63
C GLU A 68 -28.09 17.44 -10.75
N VAL A 69 -28.15 16.46 -9.86
CA VAL A 69 -29.24 16.29 -8.89
C VAL A 69 -28.66 16.22 -7.49
N HIS A 70 -28.98 17.22 -6.67
CA HIS A 70 -28.69 17.16 -5.24
C HIS A 70 -29.89 16.57 -4.50
N VAL A 71 -29.62 15.69 -3.54
CA VAL A 71 -30.60 15.10 -2.65
C VAL A 71 -30.11 15.22 -1.21
N GLY A 72 -30.80 16.03 -0.43
CA GLY A 72 -30.50 16.28 0.98
C GLY A 72 -31.29 15.35 1.90
N LEU A 73 -30.60 14.59 2.75
CA LEU A 73 -31.22 13.79 3.81
C LEU A 73 -31.19 14.56 5.13
N ARG A 74 -32.33 14.76 5.79
CA ARG A 74 -32.42 15.48 7.07
C ARG A 74 -32.60 14.59 8.29
N GLN A 75 -32.95 13.34 8.05
CA GLN A 75 -33.19 12.35 9.08
C GLN A 75 -32.88 10.96 8.53
N ARG A 76 -32.71 10.03 9.46
CA ARG A 76 -32.51 8.62 9.15
C ARG A 76 -33.59 8.08 8.21
N SER A 77 -33.15 7.42 7.14
CA SER A 77 -34.02 6.75 6.18
C SER A 77 -33.61 5.29 6.01
N THR A 78 -34.58 4.38 5.91
CA THR A 78 -34.33 2.96 5.63
C THR A 78 -34.97 2.59 4.31
N ILE A 79 -34.25 1.97 3.39
CA ILE A 79 -34.73 1.52 2.09
C ILE A 79 -34.11 0.15 1.77
N ASP A 80 -34.53 -0.50 0.70
CA ASP A 80 -33.98 -1.81 0.31
C ASP A 80 -32.73 -1.64 -0.53
N GLN A 81 -32.80 -0.82 -1.57
CA GLN A 81 -31.69 -0.54 -2.48
C GLN A 81 -31.77 0.88 -3.05
N LEU A 82 -30.61 1.41 -3.46
CA LEU A 82 -30.49 2.71 -4.12
C LEU A 82 -29.60 2.58 -5.36
N ASP A 83 -30.15 2.92 -6.52
CA ASP A 83 -29.39 3.07 -7.76
C ASP A 83 -29.23 4.55 -8.15
N CYS A 84 -27.99 5.00 -8.37
CA CYS A 84 -27.67 6.36 -8.80
C CYS A 84 -27.15 6.38 -10.26
N TYR A 85 -27.69 7.29 -11.08
CA TYR A 85 -27.31 7.51 -12.47
C TYR A 85 -27.12 9.01 -12.78
N GLY A 86 -26.13 9.33 -13.61
CA GLY A 86 -25.79 10.73 -13.91
C GLY A 86 -25.00 11.37 -12.77
N GLU A 87 -25.01 12.69 -12.66
CA GLU A 87 -24.32 13.48 -11.63
C GLU A 87 -25.27 13.68 -10.42
N VAL A 88 -24.98 13.00 -9.31
CA VAL A 88 -25.84 12.92 -8.13
C VAL A 88 -25.03 13.27 -6.89
N ASP A 89 -25.57 14.18 -6.07
CA ASP A 89 -24.98 14.52 -4.78
C ASP A 89 -25.94 14.06 -3.68
N LEU A 90 -25.47 13.15 -2.83
CA LEU A 90 -26.16 12.71 -1.63
C LEU A 90 -25.52 13.42 -0.44
N VAL A 91 -26.24 14.38 0.13
CA VAL A 91 -25.67 15.27 1.15
C VAL A 91 -26.53 15.27 2.41
N MET A 92 -25.93 15.59 3.55
CA MET A 92 -26.70 15.99 4.72
C MET A 92 -27.48 17.29 4.41
N GLY A 93 -28.79 17.27 4.66
CA GLY A 93 -29.67 18.40 4.36
C GLY A 93 -29.31 19.68 5.15
N PRO A 94 -29.67 20.89 4.66
CA PRO A 94 -29.15 22.19 5.13
C PRO A 94 -29.59 22.67 6.53
N HIS A 95 -29.87 21.79 7.48
CA HIS A 95 -30.36 22.16 8.82
C HIS A 95 -29.60 21.44 9.95
N ASP A 96 -28.70 22.19 10.59
CA ASP A 96 -27.89 21.87 11.78
C ASP A 96 -26.66 20.95 11.58
N TRP A 97 -25.54 21.59 11.24
CA TRP A 97 -24.14 21.12 11.37
C TRP A 97 -23.72 20.80 12.82
N GLN A 98 -24.66 20.46 13.70
CA GLN A 98 -24.44 20.23 15.14
C GLN A 98 -24.89 18.84 15.61
N ASN A 99 -25.39 17.99 14.71
CA ASN A 99 -25.83 16.65 15.05
C ASN A 99 -25.05 15.64 14.20
N GLU A 100 -24.89 14.44 14.76
CA GLU A 100 -24.30 13.23 14.17
C GLU A 100 -24.68 13.04 12.67
N PRO A 101 -23.83 12.37 11.86
CA PRO A 101 -24.12 12.09 10.46
C PRO A 101 -25.50 11.43 10.26
N VAL A 102 -26.12 11.70 9.11
CA VAL A 102 -27.46 11.18 8.80
C VAL A 102 -27.34 9.77 8.21
N GLU A 103 -27.98 8.81 8.89
CA GLU A 103 -28.00 7.40 8.47
C GLU A 103 -28.91 7.15 7.25
N LEU A 104 -28.36 6.54 6.19
CA LEU A 104 -29.09 5.88 5.11
C LEU A 104 -28.88 4.36 5.19
N ILE A 105 -29.95 3.62 5.50
CA ILE A 105 -29.90 2.18 5.74
C ILE A 105 -30.45 1.42 4.54
N LEU A 106 -29.65 0.51 4.01
CA LEU A 106 -29.95 -0.30 2.83
C LEU A 106 -30.06 -1.77 3.25
N VAL A 107 -31.26 -2.35 3.20
CA VAL A 107 -31.53 -3.68 3.78
C VAL A 107 -31.32 -4.85 2.80
N GLU A 108 -31.29 -4.60 1.49
CA GLU A 108 -31.00 -5.65 0.51
C GLU A 108 -29.50 -5.80 0.23
N PRO A 109 -29.05 -6.99 -0.22
CA PRO A 109 -27.63 -7.26 -0.45
C PRO A 109 -26.97 -6.37 -1.50
N ASN A 110 -27.74 -5.74 -2.39
CA ASN A 110 -27.19 -4.87 -3.44
C ASN A 110 -26.89 -3.46 -2.93
N GLY A 111 -27.43 -3.09 -1.77
CA GLY A 111 -27.19 -1.81 -1.11
C GLY A 111 -27.33 -0.59 -2.02
N LEU A 112 -26.28 0.23 -2.06
CA LEU A 112 -26.15 1.39 -2.94
C LEU A 112 -25.32 0.98 -4.16
N THR A 113 -25.83 1.22 -5.37
CA THR A 113 -25.06 1.06 -6.61
C THR A 113 -24.95 2.38 -7.37
N ASN A 114 -23.72 2.82 -7.59
CA ASN A 114 -23.40 3.99 -8.41
C ASN A 114 -23.07 3.58 -9.85
N TYR A 115 -23.80 4.16 -10.81
CA TYR A 115 -23.55 4.02 -12.26
C TYR A 115 -23.12 5.34 -12.94
N GLY A 116 -22.93 6.42 -12.17
CA GLY A 116 -22.66 7.76 -12.67
C GLY A 116 -21.54 8.49 -11.93
N ASP A 117 -21.71 9.78 -11.73
CA ASP A 117 -20.86 10.62 -10.90
C ASP A 117 -21.60 10.84 -9.58
N LEU A 118 -21.13 10.22 -8.51
CA LEU A 118 -21.82 10.24 -7.21
C LEU A 118 -20.92 10.90 -6.18
N GLU A 119 -21.38 12.00 -5.61
CA GLU A 119 -20.79 12.61 -4.41
C GLU A 119 -21.61 12.19 -3.19
N ILE A 120 -20.94 11.75 -2.12
CA ILE A 120 -21.56 11.48 -0.82
C ILE A 120 -20.86 12.36 0.22
N ASP A 121 -21.63 13.18 0.92
CA ASP A 121 -21.12 14.22 1.83
C ASP A 121 -21.83 14.15 3.20
N GLU A 122 -21.05 13.93 4.26
CA GLU A 122 -21.49 13.92 5.67
C GLU A 122 -22.63 12.90 5.96
N LEU A 123 -22.56 11.70 5.38
CA LEU A 123 -23.56 10.63 5.56
C LEU A 123 -22.96 9.34 6.14
N GLU A 124 -23.79 8.62 6.89
CA GLU A 124 -23.52 7.23 7.31
C GLU A 124 -24.34 6.29 6.42
N ILE A 125 -23.67 5.42 5.66
CA ILE A 125 -24.30 4.44 4.78
C ILE A 125 -24.23 3.06 5.43
N ILE A 126 -25.37 2.57 5.91
CA ILE A 126 -25.47 1.22 6.48
C ILE A 126 -25.87 0.25 5.36
N GLY A 127 -24.91 -0.48 4.82
CA GLY A 127 -25.11 -1.43 3.72
C GLY A 127 -23.95 -1.47 2.73
N ILE A 128 -24.04 -2.37 1.75
CA ILE A 128 -23.01 -2.53 0.71
C ILE A 128 -23.03 -1.34 -0.24
N VAL A 129 -21.85 -0.84 -0.63
CA VAL A 129 -21.69 0.19 -1.66
C VAL A 129 -20.93 -0.39 -2.85
N THR A 130 -21.52 -0.33 -4.04
CA THR A 130 -20.90 -0.79 -5.30
C THR A 130 -20.74 0.37 -6.28
N ASN A 131 -19.50 0.67 -6.65
CA ASN A 131 -19.16 1.74 -7.58
C ASN A 131 -18.76 1.20 -8.96
N TRP A 132 -19.49 1.61 -10.01
CA TRP A 132 -19.17 1.32 -11.42
C TRP A 132 -18.55 2.51 -12.16
N ALA A 133 -18.49 3.69 -11.54
CA ALA A 133 -18.14 4.93 -12.21
C ALA A 133 -17.36 5.86 -11.26
N MET A 134 -17.68 7.15 -11.17
CA MET A 134 -16.97 8.10 -10.31
C MET A 134 -17.71 8.22 -8.97
N LEU A 135 -17.00 8.02 -7.85
CA LEU A 135 -17.53 8.16 -6.50
C LEU A 135 -16.61 9.08 -5.70
N GLU A 136 -17.14 10.19 -5.22
CA GLU A 136 -16.46 11.12 -4.31
C GLU A 136 -17.04 10.93 -2.91
N LEU A 137 -16.14 10.75 -1.93
CA LEU A 137 -16.50 10.55 -0.53
C LEU A 137 -15.94 11.72 0.28
N TRP A 138 -16.80 12.40 1.04
CA TRP A 138 -16.43 13.48 1.93
C TRP A 138 -17.08 13.26 3.30
N GLU A 139 -16.28 12.96 4.32
CA GLU A 139 -16.79 12.73 5.68
C GLU A 139 -17.86 11.62 5.74
N VAL A 140 -17.61 10.51 5.03
CA VAL A 140 -18.55 9.39 4.88
C VAL A 140 -18.12 8.20 5.74
N GLU A 141 -19.09 7.63 6.46
CA GLU A 141 -18.97 6.35 7.14
C GLU A 141 -19.79 5.29 6.39
N ILE A 142 -19.20 4.13 6.10
CA ILE A 142 -19.87 2.99 5.45
C ILE A 142 -19.86 1.81 6.41
N ASP A 143 -21.01 1.52 7.04
CA ASP A 143 -21.25 0.27 7.78
C ASP A 143 -21.59 -0.87 6.81
N GLY A 144 -20.58 -1.31 6.06
CA GLY A 144 -20.70 -2.33 5.03
C GLY A 144 -19.46 -2.44 4.14
N ASP A 145 -19.53 -3.35 3.16
CA ASP A 145 -18.44 -3.52 2.19
C ASP A 145 -18.50 -2.46 1.09
N LEU A 146 -17.32 -2.00 0.64
CA LEU A 146 -17.14 -1.08 -0.47
C LEU A 146 -16.46 -1.78 -1.66
N TYR A 147 -17.14 -1.81 -2.80
CA TYR A 147 -16.66 -2.42 -4.04
C TYR A 147 -16.40 -1.35 -5.10
N ASN A 148 -15.14 -1.08 -5.44
CA ASN A 148 -14.75 -0.24 -6.57
C ASN A 148 -14.41 -1.09 -7.78
N LEU A 149 -15.25 -1.09 -8.80
CA LEU A 149 -15.13 -2.03 -9.91
C LEU A 149 -14.15 -1.56 -11.00
N ALA A 150 -13.83 -2.47 -11.92
CA ALA A 150 -12.89 -2.20 -13.00
C ALA A 150 -13.30 -1.01 -13.86
N GLY A 151 -12.41 0.00 -13.93
CA GLY A 151 -12.63 1.25 -14.64
C GLY A 151 -13.35 2.34 -13.84
N ALA A 152 -13.86 2.01 -12.66
CA ALA A 152 -14.42 2.97 -11.71
C ALA A 152 -13.32 3.71 -10.95
N VAL A 153 -13.67 4.87 -10.40
CA VAL A 153 -12.79 5.76 -9.64
C VAL A 153 -13.47 6.10 -8.32
N ILE A 154 -12.74 5.96 -7.22
CA ILE A 154 -13.10 6.55 -5.93
C ILE A 154 -12.11 7.67 -5.62
N VAL A 155 -12.62 8.81 -5.19
CA VAL A 155 -11.84 9.90 -4.60
C VAL A 155 -12.28 10.05 -3.15
N ALA A 156 -11.37 9.84 -2.21
CA ALA A 156 -11.62 10.05 -0.79
C ALA A 156 -11.06 11.42 -0.38
N GLU A 157 -11.96 12.29 0.07
CA GLU A 157 -11.72 13.62 0.60
C GLU A 157 -12.08 13.65 2.10
N SER A 158 -11.33 14.41 2.91
CA SER A 158 -11.46 14.40 4.38
C SER A 158 -11.33 12.99 4.99
N GLU A 159 -11.92 12.75 6.16
CA GLU A 159 -11.86 11.49 6.90
C GLU A 159 -13.02 10.58 6.44
N ASN A 160 -12.75 9.38 5.95
CA ASN A 160 -13.78 8.42 5.54
C ASN A 160 -13.50 7.04 6.15
N ASP A 161 -14.56 6.37 6.57
CA ASP A 161 -14.50 5.09 7.27
C ASP A 161 -15.32 4.02 6.54
N VAL A 162 -14.79 2.80 6.49
CA VAL A 162 -15.46 1.60 5.96
C VAL A 162 -15.32 0.48 6.99
N GLU A 163 -16.41 0.18 7.69
CA GLU A 163 -16.45 -0.87 8.72
C GLU A 163 -16.33 -2.29 8.12
N GLY A 164 -16.59 -2.45 6.81
CA GLY A 164 -16.51 -3.71 6.08
C GLY A 164 -15.19 -3.93 5.33
N ASP A 165 -15.25 -4.80 4.31
CA ASP A 165 -14.12 -5.03 3.40
C ASP A 165 -14.13 -3.99 2.25
N LEU A 166 -12.96 -3.56 1.80
CA LEU A 166 -12.78 -2.75 0.59
C LEU A 166 -12.14 -3.61 -0.51
N GLN A 167 -12.85 -3.80 -1.62
CA GLN A 167 -12.30 -4.38 -2.84
C GLN A 167 -12.10 -3.30 -3.89
N ASN A 168 -10.83 -2.99 -4.21
CA ASN A 168 -10.46 -2.05 -5.27
C ASN A 168 -9.97 -2.78 -6.52
N ASP A 169 -10.86 -2.90 -7.50
CA ASP A 169 -10.55 -3.32 -8.87
C ASP A 169 -10.48 -2.14 -9.85
N GLY A 170 -10.60 -0.90 -9.36
CA GLY A 170 -10.56 0.34 -10.15
C GLY A 170 -9.39 1.25 -9.76
N THR A 171 -9.63 2.55 -9.75
CA THR A 171 -8.70 3.54 -9.19
C THR A 171 -9.24 4.09 -7.88
N LEU A 172 -8.43 4.09 -6.84
CA LEU A 172 -8.69 4.77 -5.57
C LEU A 172 -7.69 5.91 -5.42
N ILE A 173 -8.17 7.12 -5.20
CA ILE A 173 -7.37 8.32 -5.02
C ILE A 173 -7.64 8.86 -3.61
N ILE A 174 -6.60 8.97 -2.81
CA ILE A 174 -6.67 9.66 -1.52
C ILE A 174 -5.96 10.99 -1.67
N ILE A 175 -6.68 12.09 -1.49
CA ILE A 175 -6.16 13.44 -1.69
C ILE A 175 -5.43 13.96 -0.44
N HIS A 176 -5.01 15.21 -0.48
CA HIS A 176 -4.18 15.82 0.56
C HIS A 176 -4.93 15.99 1.88
N ALA A 177 -4.33 15.52 2.98
CA ALA A 177 -4.91 15.60 4.32
C ALA A 177 -6.30 14.95 4.39
N SER A 178 -6.42 13.77 3.78
CA SER A 178 -7.63 12.95 3.74
C SER A 178 -7.24 11.51 4.03
N ASP A 179 -8.13 10.79 4.69
CA ASP A 179 -7.90 9.44 5.16
C ASP A 179 -9.04 8.54 4.70
N LEU A 180 -8.72 7.32 4.27
CA LEU A 180 -9.67 6.24 4.10
C LEU A 180 -9.26 5.08 5.00
N LEU A 181 -10.01 4.89 6.08
CA LEU A 181 -9.80 3.85 7.07
C LEU A 181 -10.76 2.70 6.80
N VAL A 182 -10.25 1.48 6.78
CA VAL A 182 -11.04 0.28 6.53
C VAL A 182 -10.83 -0.69 7.69
N ASP A 183 -11.89 -0.98 8.44
CA ASP A 183 -11.81 -1.81 9.66
C ASP A 183 -11.37 -3.23 9.37
N ARG A 184 -11.70 -3.73 8.19
CA ARG A 184 -11.41 -5.10 7.79
C ARG A 184 -10.34 -5.11 6.72
N ASN A 185 -10.59 -5.80 5.61
CA ASN A 185 -9.56 -6.11 4.64
C ASN A 185 -9.61 -5.13 3.46
N ILE A 186 -8.44 -4.62 3.07
CA ILE A 186 -8.27 -3.95 1.78
C ILE A 186 -7.68 -4.94 0.80
N ARG A 187 -8.39 -5.15 -0.31
CA ARG A 187 -7.89 -5.90 -1.46
C ARG A 187 -7.73 -4.99 -2.66
N ASN A 188 -6.49 -4.67 -3.01
CA ASN A 188 -6.19 -3.92 -4.22
C ASN A 188 -5.79 -4.86 -5.37
N THR A 189 -6.39 -4.69 -6.56
CA THR A 189 -5.99 -5.39 -7.79
C THR A 189 -5.60 -4.44 -8.92
N GLU A 190 -5.88 -3.14 -8.81
CA GLU A 190 -5.55 -2.11 -9.78
C GLU A 190 -4.79 -0.96 -9.07
N LEU A 191 -5.28 0.28 -9.06
CA LEU A 191 -4.51 1.44 -8.65
C LEU A 191 -5.00 2.04 -7.33
N ILE A 192 -4.08 2.25 -6.38
CA ILE A 192 -4.23 3.20 -5.27
C ILE A 192 -3.20 4.31 -5.44
N GLN A 193 -3.67 5.56 -5.41
CA GLN A 193 -2.83 6.74 -5.53
C GLN A 193 -2.98 7.66 -4.33
N LEU A 194 -1.85 7.97 -3.67
CA LEU A 194 -1.80 8.80 -2.48
C LEU A 194 -1.20 10.17 -2.81
N PHE A 195 -1.88 11.24 -2.40
CA PHE A 195 -1.42 12.62 -2.54
C PHE A 195 -1.36 13.33 -1.17
N ASP A 196 -0.58 12.78 -0.24
CA ASP A 196 -0.45 13.23 1.17
C ASP A 196 -1.61 12.83 2.08
N GLY A 197 -2.33 11.78 1.73
CA GLY A 197 -3.37 11.17 2.56
C GLY A 197 -2.97 9.83 3.17
N GLU A 198 -3.86 9.26 3.97
CA GLU A 198 -3.72 7.93 4.56
C GLU A 198 -4.68 6.92 3.91
N CYS A 199 -4.18 5.71 3.65
CA CYS A 199 -5.02 4.56 3.33
C CYS A 199 -4.65 3.44 4.30
N ALA A 200 -5.60 3.05 5.13
CA ALA A 200 -5.36 2.18 6.28
C ALA A 200 -6.33 0.98 6.29
N SER A 201 -5.82 -0.17 6.74
CA SER A 201 -6.61 -1.36 7.03
C SER A 201 -6.36 -1.81 8.47
N TYR A 202 -7.40 -2.05 9.27
CA TYR A 202 -7.26 -2.59 10.64
C TYR A 202 -7.25 -4.14 10.70
N GLU A 203 -7.36 -4.81 9.55
CA GLU A 203 -7.00 -6.22 9.40
C GLU A 203 -5.85 -6.41 8.41
N ILE A 204 -6.15 -6.82 7.19
CA ILE A 204 -5.18 -7.20 6.17
C ILE A 204 -5.24 -6.23 4.99
N PHE A 205 -4.07 -5.69 4.64
CA PHE A 205 -3.88 -4.98 3.38
C PHE A 205 -3.21 -5.91 2.36
N ASP A 206 -3.96 -6.42 1.38
CA ASP A 206 -3.47 -7.28 0.30
C ASP A 206 -3.38 -6.51 -1.02
N ASN A 207 -2.16 -6.08 -1.37
CA ASN A 207 -1.85 -5.55 -2.69
C ASN A 207 -1.54 -6.72 -3.65
N ASN A 208 -2.53 -7.13 -4.45
CA ASN A 208 -2.40 -8.28 -5.33
C ASN A 208 -1.34 -8.09 -6.42
N SER A 209 -1.00 -9.17 -7.13
CA SER A 209 0.06 -9.19 -8.14
C SER A 209 -0.12 -8.19 -9.31
N THR A 210 -1.33 -7.70 -9.53
CA THR A 210 -1.63 -6.66 -10.53
C THR A 210 -1.80 -5.27 -9.91
N GLY A 211 -1.89 -5.20 -8.58
CA GLY A 211 -2.11 -3.98 -7.84
C GLY A 211 -0.87 -3.09 -7.83
N VAL A 212 -1.10 -1.79 -7.95
CA VAL A 212 -0.10 -0.73 -7.90
C VAL A 212 -0.53 0.27 -6.84
N ILE A 213 0.34 0.56 -5.89
CA ILE A 213 0.21 1.64 -4.93
C ILE A 213 1.32 2.63 -5.20
N LYS A 214 0.98 3.90 -5.40
CA LYS A 214 1.99 4.93 -5.67
C LYS A 214 1.64 6.29 -5.09
N GLY A 215 2.65 7.08 -4.76
CA GLY A 215 2.46 8.46 -4.34
C GLY A 215 3.28 8.83 -3.11
N PHE A 216 2.72 9.71 -2.29
CA PHE A 216 3.29 10.15 -1.02
C PHE A 216 2.15 10.26 0.00
N GLY A 217 2.45 10.09 1.29
CA GLY A 217 1.44 9.92 2.34
C GLY A 217 1.72 8.68 3.19
N VAL A 218 0.66 8.06 3.70
CA VAL A 218 0.72 6.91 4.60
C VAL A 218 -0.08 5.73 4.05
N LEU A 219 0.54 4.55 4.10
CA LEU A 219 -0.11 3.26 3.90
C LEU A 219 0.03 2.46 5.19
N PHE A 220 -1.07 1.99 5.76
CA PHE A 220 -1.08 1.32 7.06
C PHE A 220 -1.85 0.00 7.02
N ALA A 221 -1.35 -0.99 7.78
CA ALA A 221 -2.09 -2.21 8.09
C ALA A 221 -1.88 -2.61 9.56
N GLU A 222 -2.94 -2.95 10.30
CA GLU A 222 -2.76 -3.36 11.69
C GLU A 222 -2.20 -4.80 11.79
N GLN A 223 -2.75 -5.77 11.06
CA GLN A 223 -2.36 -7.18 11.24
C GLN A 223 -1.32 -7.67 10.22
N LEU A 224 -1.53 -7.34 8.94
CA LEU A 224 -0.65 -7.81 7.87
C LEU A 224 -0.71 -6.90 6.65
N LEU A 225 0.45 -6.45 6.19
CA LEU A 225 0.60 -5.89 4.86
C LEU A 225 1.25 -6.92 3.93
N HIS A 226 0.49 -7.42 2.97
CA HIS A 226 0.97 -8.35 1.95
C HIS A 226 1.11 -7.62 0.61
N ASN A 227 2.35 -7.40 0.17
CA ASN A 227 2.63 -6.85 -1.14
C ASN A 227 3.03 -7.95 -2.14
N LYS A 228 2.15 -8.25 -3.09
CA LYS A 228 2.44 -9.10 -4.27
C LYS A 228 2.62 -8.28 -5.55
N GLY A 229 2.06 -7.07 -5.58
CA GLY A 229 2.11 -6.15 -6.71
C GLY A 229 3.27 -5.15 -6.60
N GLU A 230 2.98 -3.88 -6.83
CA GLU A 230 3.95 -2.80 -6.77
C GLU A 230 3.58 -1.75 -5.72
N ILE A 231 4.54 -1.32 -4.90
CA ILE A 231 4.41 -0.16 -4.00
C ILE A 231 5.60 0.77 -4.26
N TYR A 232 5.32 2.01 -4.69
CA TYR A 232 6.36 3.01 -4.97
C TYR A 232 6.09 4.38 -4.36
N ALA A 233 7.11 4.94 -3.72
CA ALA A 233 7.12 6.37 -3.42
C ALA A 233 7.24 7.19 -4.74
N TYR A 234 6.36 8.15 -4.96
CA TYR A 234 6.34 9.04 -6.12
C TYR A 234 5.95 10.46 -5.72
N GLY A 235 6.69 11.47 -6.18
CA GLY A 235 6.41 12.88 -5.91
C GLY A 235 6.74 13.37 -4.50
N GLY A 236 7.05 12.47 -3.56
CA GLY A 236 7.38 12.80 -2.18
C GLY A 236 7.85 11.60 -1.36
N SER A 237 7.47 11.59 -0.08
CA SER A 237 7.76 10.48 0.85
C SER A 237 6.51 9.62 1.04
N LEU A 238 6.65 8.31 0.87
CA LEU A 238 5.61 7.35 1.22
C LEU A 238 6.07 6.58 2.47
N ALA A 239 5.26 6.60 3.52
CA ALA A 239 5.42 5.73 4.67
C ALA A 239 4.53 4.50 4.50
N VAL A 240 5.10 3.31 4.70
CA VAL A 240 4.40 2.04 4.71
C VAL A 240 4.61 1.42 6.09
N ALA A 241 3.59 1.45 6.91
CA ALA A 241 3.63 0.97 8.28
C ALA A 241 2.77 -0.29 8.44
N SER A 242 3.17 -1.14 9.39
CA SER A 242 2.37 -2.30 9.78
C SER A 242 2.56 -2.60 11.26
N GLU A 243 1.48 -2.71 12.03
CA GLU A 243 1.59 -3.15 13.43
C GLU A 243 1.88 -4.64 13.57
N GLY A 244 1.52 -5.42 12.54
CA GLY A 244 1.88 -6.83 12.41
C GLY A 244 3.00 -7.04 11.38
N GLY A 245 2.85 -8.07 10.56
CA GLY A 245 3.87 -8.45 9.58
C GLY A 245 3.82 -7.64 8.29
N LEU A 246 4.97 -7.47 7.64
CA LEU A 246 5.05 -7.02 6.25
C LEU A 246 5.73 -8.10 5.41
N ILE A 247 5.02 -8.62 4.40
CA ILE A 247 5.55 -9.60 3.45
C ILE A 247 5.65 -8.92 2.08
N ASN A 248 6.86 -8.92 1.52
CA ASN A 248 7.08 -8.46 0.16
C ASN A 248 7.40 -9.62 -0.78
N ASP A 249 6.42 -10.01 -1.60
CA ASP A 249 6.58 -10.92 -2.74
C ASP A 249 6.60 -10.16 -4.09
N GLY A 250 6.19 -8.89 -4.08
CA GLY A 250 6.13 -7.98 -5.22
C GLY A 250 7.33 -7.03 -5.31
N VAL A 251 7.07 -5.76 -5.58
CA VAL A 251 8.09 -4.71 -5.64
C VAL A 251 7.84 -3.64 -4.58
N LEU A 252 8.88 -3.33 -3.80
CA LEU A 252 9.00 -2.11 -3.02
C LEU A 252 10.03 -1.19 -3.69
N GLY A 253 9.74 0.09 -3.82
CA GLY A 253 10.76 1.02 -4.29
C GLY A 253 10.39 2.49 -4.22
N ASN A 254 11.26 3.32 -4.77
CA ASN A 254 11.03 4.74 -4.92
C ASN A 254 11.25 5.18 -6.37
N HIS A 255 10.57 6.22 -6.83
CA HIS A 255 10.99 6.97 -8.00
C HIS A 255 12.17 7.89 -7.68
N PRO A 256 12.93 8.35 -8.71
CA PRO A 256 13.95 9.35 -8.51
C PRO A 256 13.44 10.57 -7.73
N LEU A 257 14.21 11.03 -6.75
CA LEU A 257 13.91 12.15 -5.82
C LEU A 257 12.78 11.87 -4.80
N SER A 258 12.25 10.66 -4.75
CA SER A 258 11.27 10.22 -3.74
C SER A 258 11.90 9.30 -2.72
N SER A 259 11.22 9.10 -1.57
CA SER A 259 11.68 8.19 -0.53
C SER A 259 10.58 7.28 -0.01
N LEU A 260 10.90 6.00 0.13
CA LEU A 260 10.01 4.99 0.72
C LEU A 260 10.51 4.67 2.14
N HIS A 261 9.63 4.74 3.13
CA HIS A 261 9.92 4.46 4.53
C HIS A 261 9.07 3.28 4.98
N ILE A 262 9.71 2.16 5.31
CA ILE A 262 9.09 0.92 5.72
C ILE A 262 9.20 0.78 7.23
N LYS A 263 8.07 0.74 7.93
CA LYS A 263 7.99 0.79 9.40
C LYS A 263 7.07 -0.30 9.99
N PRO A 264 7.37 -1.58 9.78
CA PRO A 264 6.69 -2.66 10.49
C PRO A 264 7.21 -2.81 11.92
N THR A 265 6.44 -3.45 12.80
CA THR A 265 6.91 -3.81 14.15
C THR A 265 7.81 -5.04 14.16
N ALA A 266 7.78 -5.83 13.09
CA ALA A 266 8.56 -7.05 12.89
C ALA A 266 9.59 -6.88 11.77
N ASP A 267 10.58 -7.78 11.73
CA ASP A 267 11.57 -7.81 10.65
C ASP A 267 10.93 -8.12 9.29
N VAL A 268 11.52 -7.58 8.22
CA VAL A 268 11.05 -7.78 6.85
C VAL A 268 11.86 -8.84 6.15
N ASN A 269 11.17 -9.89 5.71
CA ASN A 269 11.71 -10.87 4.77
C ASN A 269 11.28 -10.48 3.36
N ASN A 270 12.24 -10.00 2.57
CA ASN A 270 12.04 -9.70 1.16
C ASN A 270 12.12 -10.97 0.34
N ASN A 271 10.99 -11.43 -0.23
CA ASN A 271 10.94 -12.51 -1.22
C ASN A 271 10.86 -11.99 -2.67
N GLY A 272 10.49 -10.72 -2.84
CA GLY A 272 10.30 -10.06 -4.12
C GLY A 272 11.50 -9.19 -4.51
N THR A 273 11.20 -7.96 -4.94
CA THR A 273 12.19 -6.99 -5.38
C THR A 273 12.15 -5.72 -4.53
N ILE A 274 13.32 -5.23 -4.15
CA ILE A 274 13.52 -3.86 -3.65
C ILE A 274 14.30 -3.06 -4.70
N LYS A 275 13.72 -1.96 -5.18
CA LYS A 275 14.35 -1.04 -6.16
C LYS A 275 14.68 0.29 -5.50
N VAL A 276 15.97 0.60 -5.41
CA VAL A 276 16.48 1.80 -4.74
C VAL A 276 16.99 2.79 -5.78
N ASN A 277 16.10 3.61 -6.32
CA ASN A 277 16.46 4.70 -7.23
C ASN A 277 17.04 5.90 -6.48
N ALA A 278 17.64 6.85 -7.20
CA ALA A 278 18.13 8.11 -6.64
C ALA A 278 17.10 8.73 -5.68
N GLY A 279 17.45 8.90 -4.40
CA GLY A 279 16.48 9.03 -3.31
C GLY A 279 16.81 7.99 -2.23
N GLY A 280 15.82 7.27 -1.72
CA GLY A 280 16.10 6.14 -0.83
C GLY A 280 14.91 5.24 -0.50
N VAL A 281 15.25 4.07 0.02
CA VAL A 281 14.33 3.12 0.65
C VAL A 281 14.91 2.82 2.03
N ALA A 282 14.15 3.11 3.08
CA ALA A 282 14.58 2.94 4.46
C ALA A 282 13.65 1.98 5.19
N PHE A 283 14.22 1.06 5.96
CA PHE A 283 13.54 0.12 6.82
C PHE A 283 13.85 0.48 8.28
N ASP A 284 12.82 0.61 9.11
CA ASP A 284 12.95 0.80 10.56
C ASP A 284 12.87 -0.55 11.28
N CYS A 285 13.62 -1.52 10.76
CA CYS A 285 13.67 -2.91 11.21
C CYS A 285 14.86 -3.64 10.57
N ASN A 286 15.07 -4.92 10.88
CA ASN A 286 16.00 -5.74 10.12
C ASN A 286 15.40 -6.10 8.75
N LEU A 287 16.26 -6.19 7.74
CA LEU A 287 15.92 -6.59 6.39
C LEU A 287 16.65 -7.88 6.02
N SER A 288 15.92 -8.95 5.74
CA SER A 288 16.46 -10.16 5.13
C SER A 288 16.14 -10.21 3.65
N ASN A 289 17.16 -10.36 2.79
CA ASN A 289 16.98 -10.61 1.37
C ASN A 289 16.98 -12.12 1.12
N GLU A 290 15.79 -12.70 1.01
CA GLU A 290 15.58 -14.14 0.98
C GLU A 290 15.99 -14.78 -0.36
N PRO A 291 16.23 -16.10 -0.43
CA PRO A 291 16.60 -16.77 -1.67
C PRO A 291 15.67 -16.45 -2.85
N ASN A 292 16.25 -16.16 -4.01
CA ASN A 292 15.58 -15.68 -5.24
C ASN A 292 15.05 -14.24 -5.20
N ALA A 293 15.10 -13.56 -4.06
CA ALA A 293 14.73 -12.16 -3.96
C ALA A 293 15.81 -11.26 -4.56
N THR A 294 15.45 -10.01 -4.86
CA THR A 294 16.34 -9.05 -5.52
C THR A 294 16.37 -7.71 -4.78
N ILE A 295 17.57 -7.20 -4.53
CA ILE A 295 17.84 -5.80 -4.17
C ILE A 295 18.62 -5.16 -5.33
N SER A 296 18.07 -4.10 -5.91
CA SER A 296 18.68 -3.33 -6.99
C SER A 296 19.01 -1.91 -6.52
N LEU A 297 20.30 -1.60 -6.37
CA LEU A 297 20.79 -0.26 -6.05
C LEU A 297 21.05 0.55 -7.32
N LEU A 298 20.21 1.55 -7.57
CA LEU A 298 20.21 2.38 -8.78
C LEU A 298 20.61 3.83 -8.45
N GLY A 299 21.60 3.99 -7.56
CA GLY A 299 22.17 5.27 -7.15
C GLY A 299 21.53 5.93 -5.93
N GLY A 300 20.50 5.32 -5.32
CA GLY A 300 19.88 5.78 -4.07
C GLY A 300 20.56 5.25 -2.81
N ILE A 301 19.88 5.45 -1.67
CA ILE A 301 20.31 4.94 -0.36
C ILE A 301 19.35 3.85 0.11
N LEU A 302 19.89 2.66 0.41
CA LEU A 302 19.19 1.63 1.18
C LEU A 302 19.56 1.79 2.65
N ALA A 303 18.57 1.88 3.53
CA ALA A 303 18.80 1.91 4.98
C ALA A 303 17.99 0.84 5.71
N ALA A 304 18.55 0.24 6.76
CA ALA A 304 17.88 -0.72 7.65
C ALA A 304 18.58 -0.74 9.02
N THR A 305 18.03 -1.41 10.04
CA THR A 305 18.77 -1.68 11.28
C THR A 305 19.95 -2.61 11.01
N SER A 306 19.66 -3.74 10.36
CA SER A 306 20.64 -4.67 9.80
C SER A 306 20.17 -5.18 8.44
N ILE A 307 21.10 -5.69 7.62
CA ILE A 307 20.77 -6.32 6.34
C ILE A 307 21.41 -7.70 6.29
N THR A 308 20.59 -8.74 6.11
CA THR A 308 21.05 -10.10 5.85
C THR A 308 20.88 -10.43 4.37
N GLN A 309 21.95 -10.89 3.75
CA GLN A 309 21.97 -11.35 2.37
C GLN A 309 22.07 -12.87 2.34
N ALA A 310 20.97 -13.55 2.01
CA ALA A 310 20.94 -15.01 1.90
C ALA A 310 21.62 -15.51 0.60
N ALA A 311 21.96 -16.80 0.60
CA ALA A 311 22.40 -17.49 -0.61
C ALA A 311 21.29 -17.52 -1.68
N ASP A 312 21.67 -17.58 -2.94
CA ASP A 312 20.77 -17.56 -4.11
C ASP A 312 19.87 -16.32 -4.25
N ALA A 313 20.00 -15.32 -3.38
CA ALA A 313 19.41 -14.00 -3.53
C ALA A 313 20.34 -13.08 -4.34
N ASN A 314 19.77 -12.06 -4.99
CA ASN A 314 20.52 -11.08 -5.76
C ASN A 314 20.58 -9.74 -5.03
N PHE A 315 21.77 -9.21 -4.83
CA PHE A 315 21.98 -7.84 -4.35
C PHE A 315 23.05 -7.21 -5.23
N ALA A 316 22.63 -6.28 -6.09
CA ALA A 316 23.52 -5.63 -7.04
C ALA A 316 23.27 -4.14 -7.24
N GLY A 317 24.32 -3.39 -7.59
CA GLY A 317 24.22 -2.01 -8.08
C GLY A 317 25.22 -1.03 -7.47
N PHE A 318 24.84 0.24 -7.31
CA PHE A 318 25.69 1.30 -6.74
C PHE A 318 24.85 2.32 -5.95
N GLY A 319 25.46 3.04 -5.01
CA GLY A 319 24.76 4.05 -4.19
C GLY A 319 25.22 4.12 -2.74
N GLY A 320 24.27 4.33 -1.82
CA GLY A 320 24.51 4.30 -0.38
C GLY A 320 23.86 3.08 0.27
N ILE A 321 24.53 2.52 1.28
CA ILE A 321 23.95 1.56 2.21
C ILE A 321 24.20 2.10 3.62
N SER A 322 23.18 2.13 4.46
CA SER A 322 23.29 2.56 5.85
C SER A 322 22.65 1.52 6.76
N VAL A 323 23.42 0.98 7.68
CA VAL A 323 22.94 0.08 8.73
C VAL A 323 23.33 0.62 10.09
N GLU A 324 22.51 0.34 11.10
CA GLU A 324 22.86 0.65 12.50
C GLU A 324 23.83 -0.39 13.05
N ASP A 325 23.54 -1.67 12.79
CA ASP A 325 24.32 -2.80 13.25
C ASP A 325 25.28 -3.28 12.15
N GLU A 326 24.83 -4.19 11.28
CA GLU A 326 25.70 -4.81 10.28
C GLU A 326 24.98 -5.20 8.98
N ILE A 327 25.79 -5.35 7.94
CA ILE A 327 25.44 -6.14 6.75
C ILE A 327 26.07 -7.52 6.91
N LEU A 328 25.24 -8.56 7.01
CA LEU A 328 25.67 -9.95 7.03
C LEU A 328 25.52 -10.57 5.63
N ILE A 329 26.64 -10.96 5.03
CA ILE A 329 26.65 -11.76 3.80
C ILE A 329 26.77 -13.24 4.20
N GLU A 330 25.66 -13.98 4.14
CA GLU A 330 25.61 -15.37 4.60
C GLU A 330 26.50 -16.31 3.77
N SER A 331 26.71 -17.53 4.27
CA SER A 331 27.55 -18.51 3.60
C SER A 331 27.10 -18.80 2.17
N GLY A 332 28.01 -18.66 1.21
CA GLY A 332 27.73 -18.84 -0.22
C GLY A 332 26.94 -17.70 -0.87
N ALA A 333 26.54 -16.67 -0.12
CA ALA A 333 25.85 -15.51 -0.65
C ALA A 333 26.81 -14.50 -1.31
N LYS A 334 26.25 -13.59 -2.10
CA LYS A 334 27.01 -12.59 -2.86
C LYS A 334 26.34 -11.22 -2.86
N ILE A 335 27.12 -10.17 -2.62
CA ILE A 335 26.75 -8.77 -2.93
C ILE A 335 27.65 -8.27 -4.07
N GLN A 336 27.06 -7.65 -5.11
CA GLN A 336 27.76 -7.13 -6.28
C GLN A 336 27.63 -5.61 -6.42
N LEU A 337 28.68 -4.88 -6.02
CA LEU A 337 28.72 -3.43 -6.13
C LEU A 337 29.38 -3.03 -7.45
N THR A 338 28.61 -2.49 -8.40
CA THR A 338 29.03 -2.22 -9.78
C THR A 338 29.40 -0.76 -10.04
N GLY A 339 29.74 -0.01 -9.00
CA GLY A 339 30.08 1.41 -9.07
C GLY A 339 30.41 1.99 -7.69
N PRO A 340 30.62 3.32 -7.60
CA PRO A 340 30.91 3.99 -6.33
C PRO A 340 29.83 3.70 -5.29
N THR A 341 30.26 3.21 -4.13
CA THR A 341 29.35 2.83 -3.04
C THR A 341 29.88 3.30 -1.70
N ASN A 342 29.01 3.80 -0.83
CA ASN A 342 29.35 4.08 0.56
C ASN A 342 28.49 3.21 1.48
N ILE A 343 29.15 2.45 2.36
CA ILE A 343 28.53 1.63 3.39
C ILE A 343 28.81 2.30 4.73
N VAL A 344 27.75 2.80 5.35
CA VAL A 344 27.77 3.34 6.71
C VAL A 344 27.28 2.24 7.65
N GLY A 345 28.19 1.68 8.44
CA GLY A 345 27.94 0.53 9.32
C GLY A 345 28.95 -0.60 9.11
N ASP A 346 28.79 -1.67 9.87
CA ASP A 346 29.68 -2.83 9.84
C ASP A 346 29.32 -3.78 8.67
N VAL A 347 30.30 -4.58 8.24
CA VAL A 347 30.11 -5.61 7.21
C VAL A 347 30.75 -6.92 7.68
N GLU A 348 29.94 -7.98 7.77
CA GLU A 348 30.39 -9.34 7.97
C GLU A 348 30.27 -10.16 6.68
N ILE A 349 31.37 -10.80 6.28
CA ILE A 349 31.44 -11.69 5.12
C ILE A 349 31.60 -13.11 5.64
N GLY A 350 30.54 -13.92 5.52
CA GLY A 350 30.51 -15.31 5.97
C GLY A 350 31.39 -16.26 5.17
N GLU A 351 31.43 -17.52 5.59
CA GLU A 351 32.24 -18.57 4.95
C GLU A 351 31.81 -18.79 3.49
N ASN A 352 32.75 -18.75 2.55
CA ASN A 352 32.48 -18.84 1.10
C ASN A 352 31.58 -17.74 0.53
N ALA A 353 31.22 -16.73 1.33
CA ALA A 353 30.47 -15.57 0.87
C ALA A 353 31.37 -14.62 0.07
N THR A 354 30.78 -13.77 -0.79
CA THR A 354 31.55 -12.83 -1.62
C THR A 354 30.99 -11.41 -1.57
N LEU A 355 31.85 -10.46 -1.22
CA LEU A 355 31.64 -9.04 -1.52
C LEU A 355 32.42 -8.70 -2.81
N GLU A 356 31.70 -8.52 -3.92
CA GLU A 356 32.28 -8.16 -5.21
C GLU A 356 32.16 -6.65 -5.46
N ILE A 357 33.25 -6.03 -5.92
CA ILE A 357 33.34 -4.60 -6.21
C ILE A 357 33.91 -4.44 -7.62
N SER A 358 33.07 -3.98 -8.55
CA SER A 358 33.41 -3.81 -9.96
C SER A 358 33.40 -2.34 -10.37
N ASP A 359 34.47 -1.87 -11.01
CA ASP A 359 34.60 -0.54 -11.64
C ASP A 359 34.20 0.66 -10.73
N GLY A 360 34.44 0.56 -9.42
CA GLY A 360 34.05 1.58 -8.44
C GLY A 360 34.90 1.59 -7.15
N THR A 361 34.76 2.65 -6.37
CA THR A 361 35.32 2.72 -5.00
C THR A 361 34.21 2.45 -4.00
N THR A 362 34.40 1.44 -3.15
CA THR A 362 33.55 1.16 -2.00
C THR A 362 34.23 1.64 -0.73
N LEU A 363 33.60 2.56 0.00
CA LEU A 363 34.00 2.95 1.35
C LEU A 363 33.13 2.20 2.36
N ILE A 364 33.75 1.57 3.36
CA ILE A 364 33.07 0.94 4.50
C ILE A 364 33.52 1.70 5.74
N THR A 365 32.59 2.40 6.40
CA THR A 365 32.95 3.25 7.54
C THR A 365 33.07 2.47 8.84
N GLY A 366 32.30 1.38 8.98
CA GLY A 366 32.37 0.47 10.12
C GLY A 366 33.46 -0.58 9.99
N GLN A 367 33.46 -1.53 10.91
CA GLN A 367 34.35 -2.67 10.94
C GLN A 367 34.02 -3.63 9.79
N THR A 368 35.05 -4.14 9.11
CA THR A 368 34.89 -5.22 8.13
C THR A 368 35.42 -6.53 8.72
N THR A 369 34.55 -7.52 8.89
CA THR A 369 34.89 -8.86 9.38
C THR A 369 34.77 -9.87 8.24
N CYS A 370 35.80 -10.69 8.03
CA CYS A 370 35.81 -11.68 6.95
C CYS A 370 36.11 -13.10 7.47
N ASN A 371 35.08 -13.94 7.51
CA ASN A 371 35.09 -15.26 8.15
C ASN A 371 35.30 -16.38 7.11
N ASN A 372 36.50 -16.45 6.51
CA ASN A 372 36.80 -17.30 5.33
C ASN A 372 35.96 -16.94 4.09
N GLY A 373 35.51 -15.69 4.02
CA GLY A 373 34.85 -15.12 2.86
C GLY A 373 35.83 -14.60 1.80
N THR A 374 35.28 -14.01 0.75
CA THR A 374 36.04 -13.39 -0.34
C THR A 374 35.66 -11.92 -0.52
N ILE A 375 36.66 -11.06 -0.67
CA ILE A 375 36.50 -9.72 -1.24
C ILE A 375 37.08 -9.78 -2.66
N HIS A 376 36.22 -9.63 -3.67
CA HIS A 376 36.62 -9.71 -5.09
C HIS A 376 36.54 -8.32 -5.73
N MET A 377 37.67 -7.72 -6.02
CA MET A 377 37.78 -6.42 -6.69
C MET A 377 38.07 -6.62 -8.17
N ILE A 378 37.20 -6.10 -9.04
CA ILE A 378 37.33 -6.17 -10.51
C ILE A 378 37.41 -4.74 -11.05
N GLY A 379 38.62 -4.21 -11.18
CA GLY A 379 38.84 -2.80 -11.56
C GLY A 379 38.42 -1.78 -10.51
N GLY A 380 37.85 -2.21 -9.39
CA GLY A 380 37.45 -1.38 -8.27
C GLY A 380 38.46 -1.33 -7.11
N ARG A 381 38.03 -0.73 -6.01
CA ARG A 381 38.78 -0.61 -4.75
C ARG A 381 37.84 -0.64 -3.55
N VAL A 382 38.28 -1.26 -2.46
CA VAL A 382 37.65 -1.13 -1.14
C VAL A 382 38.49 -0.26 -0.19
N ILE A 383 37.83 0.51 0.67
CA ILE A 383 38.43 1.26 1.78
C ILE A 383 37.69 0.89 3.06
N CYS A 384 38.30 0.05 3.90
CA CYS A 384 37.77 -0.31 5.22
C CYS A 384 38.26 0.72 6.26
N GLN A 385 37.50 1.80 6.47
CA GLN A 385 37.89 2.88 7.37
C GLN A 385 37.76 2.49 8.85
N GLY A 386 36.73 1.72 9.22
CA GLY A 386 36.54 1.28 10.60
C GLY A 386 37.52 0.19 11.04
N GLY A 387 38.22 -0.42 10.09
CA GLY A 387 39.22 -1.45 10.33
C GLY A 387 38.88 -2.75 9.58
N PHE A 388 39.81 -3.69 9.65
CA PHE A 388 39.65 -5.01 9.04
C PHE A 388 40.04 -6.09 10.08
N THR A 389 39.11 -7.01 10.34
CA THR A 389 39.27 -8.08 11.32
C THR A 389 39.19 -9.42 10.63
N ASN A 390 40.03 -10.33 11.13
CA ASN A 390 40.21 -11.72 10.69
C ASN A 390 41.21 -11.91 9.52
N ASN A 391 42.16 -12.84 9.69
CA ASN A 391 43.33 -12.99 8.82
C ASN A 391 43.11 -13.93 7.63
N ASP A 392 41.97 -14.62 7.58
CA ASP A 392 41.70 -15.68 6.60
C ASP A 392 40.80 -15.21 5.45
N CYS A 393 40.74 -13.90 5.19
CA CYS A 393 40.00 -13.37 4.06
C CYS A 393 40.72 -13.62 2.74
N ASN A 394 39.99 -14.15 1.77
CA ASN A 394 40.50 -14.27 0.41
C ASN A 394 40.27 -12.96 -0.35
N ILE A 395 41.31 -12.16 -0.53
CA ILE A 395 41.24 -10.92 -1.31
C ILE A 395 41.71 -11.21 -2.73
N ILE A 396 40.79 -11.14 -3.69
CA ILE A 396 41.07 -11.29 -5.12
C ILE A 396 41.03 -9.90 -5.77
N TRP A 397 42.05 -9.57 -6.54
CA TRP A 397 42.09 -8.33 -7.30
C TRP A 397 42.40 -8.60 -8.77
N GLU A 398 41.50 -8.18 -9.64
CA GLU A 398 41.58 -8.34 -11.09
C GLU A 398 41.41 -6.98 -11.78
N PRO A 399 42.01 -6.79 -12.97
CA PRO A 399 41.77 -5.61 -13.78
C PRO A 399 40.29 -5.53 -14.21
N GLY A 400 39.73 -4.33 -14.22
CA GLY A 400 38.37 -4.07 -14.71
C GLY A 400 38.28 -4.10 -16.23
N ILE A 401 37.06 -4.18 -16.73
CA ILE A 401 36.78 -4.14 -18.17
C ILE A 401 36.87 -2.70 -18.70
N TYR A 402 36.46 -1.72 -17.89
CA TYR A 402 36.33 -0.32 -18.31
C TYR A 402 37.26 0.63 -17.57
N THR A 403 37.56 0.34 -16.28
CA THR A 403 38.51 1.12 -15.50
C THR A 403 39.57 0.20 -14.90
N ASN A 404 40.81 0.45 -15.23
CA ASN A 404 41.97 -0.16 -14.59
C ASN A 404 42.39 0.75 -13.43
N MET A 405 41.65 0.79 -12.32
CA MET A 405 42.13 1.50 -11.11
C MET A 405 43.42 0.89 -10.53
N ALA A 406 43.83 -0.28 -11.02
CA ALA A 406 45.15 -0.88 -10.79
C ALA A 406 46.28 -0.23 -11.60
N ASP A 407 45.94 0.65 -12.54
CA ASP A 407 46.85 1.53 -13.25
C ASP A 407 46.78 2.91 -12.58
N PHE A 408 47.46 3.02 -11.44
CA PHE A 408 47.54 4.24 -10.64
C PHE A 408 48.09 5.43 -11.43
N ASN A 409 48.84 5.16 -12.48
CA ASN A 409 49.48 6.18 -13.28
C ASN A 409 48.68 6.54 -14.56
N LEU A 410 47.56 5.83 -14.82
CA LEU A 410 46.64 6.00 -15.95
C LEU A 410 47.29 5.79 -17.34
N ASP A 411 48.31 4.93 -17.46
CA ASP A 411 48.99 4.61 -18.73
C ASP A 411 48.34 3.49 -19.57
N GLY A 412 47.24 2.91 -19.10
CA GLY A 412 46.55 1.76 -19.69
C GLY A 412 47.17 0.41 -19.34
N THR A 413 48.20 0.34 -18.48
CA THR A 413 48.97 -0.87 -18.19
C THR A 413 49.26 -1.06 -16.70
N VAL A 414 48.63 -2.06 -16.08
CA VAL A 414 48.93 -2.45 -14.69
C VAL A 414 50.35 -3.04 -14.60
N ASN A 415 51.24 -2.34 -13.90
CA ASN A 415 52.64 -2.71 -13.76
C ASN A 415 53.22 -2.39 -12.36
N PHE A 416 54.50 -2.69 -12.15
CA PHE A 416 55.16 -2.52 -10.85
C PHE A 416 55.19 -1.06 -10.36
N LYS A 417 55.10 -0.10 -11.29
CA LYS A 417 54.98 1.32 -10.99
C LYS A 417 53.67 1.62 -10.29
N ASP A 418 52.57 1.02 -10.73
CA ASP A 418 51.26 1.21 -10.12
C ASP A 418 51.19 0.61 -8.72
N PHE A 419 51.85 -0.52 -8.51
CA PHE A 419 52.03 -1.08 -7.16
C PHE A 419 52.86 -0.17 -6.25
N ALA A 420 53.94 0.44 -6.76
CA ALA A 420 54.76 1.37 -6.00
C ALA A 420 54.00 2.67 -5.65
N ASP A 421 53.19 3.17 -6.58
CA ASP A 421 52.35 4.35 -6.39
C ASP A 421 51.19 4.06 -5.41
N PHE A 422 50.57 2.87 -5.50
CA PHE A 422 49.64 2.38 -4.48
C PHE A 422 50.30 2.27 -3.09
N ALA A 423 51.44 1.59 -3.01
CA ALA A 423 52.18 1.40 -1.76
C ALA A 423 52.56 2.74 -1.12
N ASN A 424 52.91 3.76 -1.90
CA ASN A 424 53.14 5.12 -1.41
C ASN A 424 51.89 5.78 -0.82
N THR A 425 50.68 5.46 -1.30
CA THR A 425 49.44 5.97 -0.70
C THR A 425 49.01 5.18 0.54
N TRP A 426 49.36 3.89 0.62
CA TRP A 426 48.93 2.99 1.70
C TRP A 426 49.90 3.04 2.91
N LEU A 427 51.21 3.09 2.67
CA LEU A 427 52.24 3.06 3.72
C LEU A 427 52.39 4.35 4.54
N TRP A 428 51.77 5.47 4.14
CA TRP A 428 51.91 6.76 4.84
C TRP A 428 50.83 7.06 5.89
N ARG A 429 49.89 6.14 6.17
CA ARG A 429 48.99 6.23 7.34
C ARG A 429 49.21 5.18 8.41
N ALA A 430 50.07 4.21 8.17
CA ALA A 430 50.52 3.29 9.20
C ALA A 430 51.59 3.99 10.07
N ASN A 431 51.18 4.93 10.93
CA ASN A 431 52.00 5.37 12.05
C ASN A 431 52.10 4.20 13.03
N TRP A 432 53.06 3.30 12.79
CA TRP A 432 53.53 2.35 13.78
C TRP A 432 54.49 3.11 14.71
N TYR A 433 53.92 3.85 15.66
CA TYR A 433 54.57 4.29 16.90
C TYR A 433 53.60 4.19 18.06
#